data_AF-A0A8H6YE63-F1
#
_entry.id   AF-A0A8H6YE63-F1
#
_cell.length_a   1.000
_cell.length_b   1.000
_cell.length_c   1.000
_cell.angle_alpha   90.00
_cell.angle_beta   90.00
_cell.angle_gamma   90.00
#
_symmetry.space_group_name_H-M   'P 1'
#
loop_
_entity.id
_entity.type
_entity.pdbx_description
1 polymer ?
#
loop_
_entity_poly.entity_id
_entity_poly.type
_entity_poly.pdbx_seq_one_letter_code
_entity_poly.pdbx_strand_id
1 'polypeptide(L)'
;MLHNNSAETRLGNLKICFTVITETLEVLVQTVDAPFMKTIYLTTQSISQMIQNIKQNKQDCAELLEQVYSLLNSIVTVFLESETGCNLPLRTLDNIGQFARTLHNIHDYIKGRQEGYRIKNLFRQTYHAFHINSTDFLNEIAQMKQGVEEQHQQVLSFISELSEDSSHGYESSLRTALNNWHCLLPFGVQNDRPIGSGDQM
;
A
#
# COMPACT_ATOMS: atom_id res chain seq x y z
N MET A 1 -3.99 38.90 -2.43
CA MET A 1 -5.23 38.10 -2.28
C MET A 1 -5.38 36.95 -3.30
N LEU A 2 -4.48 36.79 -4.28
CA LEU A 2 -4.61 35.76 -5.34
C LEU A 2 -4.22 34.32 -4.93
N HIS A 3 -3.40 34.11 -3.90
CA HIS A 3 -2.97 32.76 -3.51
C HIS A 3 -4.03 31.94 -2.74
N ASN A 4 -5.01 32.56 -2.09
CA ASN A 4 -6.00 31.83 -1.29
C ASN A 4 -7.00 31.03 -2.13
N ASN A 5 -7.36 31.53 -3.33
CA ASN A 5 -8.33 30.84 -4.21
C ASN A 5 -7.78 29.51 -4.76
N SER A 6 -6.46 29.41 -4.96
CA SER A 6 -5.83 28.17 -5.41
C SER A 6 -5.87 27.08 -4.32
N ALA A 7 -5.52 27.41 -3.09
CA ALA A 7 -5.56 26.46 -1.98
C ALA A 7 -6.98 26.00 -1.63
N GLU A 8 -7.97 26.91 -1.69
CA GLU A 8 -9.39 26.58 -1.46
C GLU A 8 -9.91 25.59 -2.51
N THR A 9 -9.58 25.82 -3.78
CA THR A 9 -9.95 24.93 -4.89
C THR A 9 -9.29 23.56 -4.73
N ARG A 10 -8.01 23.52 -4.36
CA ARG A 10 -7.28 22.28 -4.07
C ARG A 10 -7.91 21.48 -2.93
N LEU A 11 -8.27 22.14 -1.82
CA LEU A 11 -8.98 21.49 -0.72
C LEU A 11 -10.35 20.96 -1.15
N GLY A 12 -11.08 21.69 -2.01
CA GLY A 12 -12.33 21.21 -2.61
C GLY A 12 -12.14 19.93 -3.43
N ASN A 13 -11.12 19.89 -4.30
CA ASN A 13 -10.79 18.69 -5.07
C ASN A 13 -10.36 17.53 -4.17
N LEU A 14 -9.51 17.80 -3.17
CA LEU A 14 -9.09 16.81 -2.19
C LEU A 14 -10.27 16.23 -1.41
N LYS A 15 -11.29 17.02 -1.08
CA LYS A 15 -12.50 16.50 -0.43
C LYS A 15 -13.17 15.42 -1.30
N ILE A 16 -13.26 15.63 -2.61
CA ILE A 16 -13.83 14.65 -3.56
C ILE A 16 -12.95 13.39 -3.57
N CYS A 17 -11.64 13.55 -3.78
CA CYS A 17 -10.67 12.45 -3.77
C CYS A 17 -10.71 11.62 -2.48
N PHE A 18 -10.74 12.28 -1.32
CA PHE A 18 -10.83 11.62 -0.02
C PHE A 18 -12.18 10.93 0.20
N THR A 19 -13.25 11.38 -0.43
CA THR A 19 -14.56 10.71 -0.35
C THR A 19 -14.49 9.40 -1.12
N VAL A 20 -14.05 9.45 -2.38
CA VAL A 20 -13.88 8.26 -3.23
C VAL A 20 -12.96 7.23 -2.56
N ILE A 21 -11.81 7.65 -2.03
CA ILE A 21 -10.88 6.70 -1.43
C ILE A 21 -11.40 6.11 -0.11
N THR A 22 -12.24 6.84 0.63
CA THR A 22 -12.90 6.33 1.83
C THR A 22 -13.87 5.20 1.48
N GLU A 23 -14.64 5.36 0.40
CA GLU A 23 -15.55 4.33 -0.11
C GLU A 23 -14.77 3.07 -0.54
N THR A 24 -13.64 3.23 -1.23
CA THR A 24 -12.80 2.07 -1.59
C THR A 24 -12.21 1.37 -0.36
N LEU A 25 -11.74 2.15 0.63
CA LEU A 25 -11.23 1.60 1.89
C LEU A 25 -12.32 0.87 2.68
N GLU A 26 -13.57 1.32 2.62
CA GLU A 26 -14.70 0.63 3.27
C GLU A 26 -14.85 -0.80 2.74
N VAL A 27 -14.76 -0.97 1.41
CA VAL A 27 -14.78 -2.29 0.78
C VAL A 27 -13.58 -3.12 1.23
N LEU A 28 -12.37 -2.54 1.24
CA LEU A 28 -11.15 -3.24 1.64
C LEU A 28 -11.17 -3.69 3.10
N VAL A 29 -11.77 -2.92 4.02
CA VAL A 29 -11.87 -3.32 5.45
C VAL A 29 -12.75 -4.56 5.62
N GLN A 30 -13.66 -4.82 4.70
CA GLN A 30 -14.51 -6.02 4.73
C GLN A 30 -13.79 -7.24 4.14
N THR A 31 -12.78 -7.05 3.31
CA THR A 31 -12.09 -8.12 2.59
C THR A 31 -10.70 -8.44 3.12
N VAL A 32 -10.04 -7.48 3.77
CA VAL A 32 -8.68 -7.59 4.33
C VAL A 32 -8.77 -7.73 5.84
N ASP A 33 -8.35 -8.87 6.39
CA ASP A 33 -8.24 -9.08 7.84
C ASP A 33 -6.95 -8.45 8.39
N ALA A 34 -6.94 -7.11 8.47
CA ALA A 34 -5.82 -6.35 9.02
C ALA A 34 -6.33 -5.23 9.95
N PRO A 35 -5.89 -5.18 11.22
CA PRO A 35 -6.38 -4.20 12.19
C PRO A 35 -6.05 -2.76 11.81
N PHE A 36 -4.92 -2.54 11.11
CA PHE A 36 -4.54 -1.21 10.63
C PHE A 36 -5.45 -0.69 9.51
N MET A 37 -6.09 -1.56 8.71
CA MET A 37 -6.98 -1.13 7.62
C MET A 37 -8.20 -0.42 8.16
N LYS A 38 -8.80 -0.95 9.24
CA LYS A 38 -9.93 -0.30 9.91
C LYS A 38 -9.54 1.06 10.47
N THR A 39 -8.35 1.18 11.07
CA THR A 39 -7.82 2.46 11.57
C THR A 39 -7.61 3.46 10.42
N ILE A 40 -7.02 3.02 9.30
CA ILE A 40 -6.81 3.85 8.11
C ILE A 40 -8.15 4.35 7.55
N TYR A 41 -9.14 3.47 7.41
CA TYR A 41 -10.49 3.83 6.95
C TYR A 41 -11.13 4.90 7.85
N LEU A 42 -11.24 4.65 9.15
CA LEU A 42 -11.91 5.57 10.08
C LEU A 42 -11.19 6.92 10.15
N THR A 43 -9.85 6.91 10.14
CA THR A 43 -9.07 8.15 10.19
C THR A 43 -9.20 8.94 8.89
N THR A 44 -9.16 8.26 7.73
CA THR A 44 -9.37 8.87 6.41
C THR A 44 -10.77 9.48 6.29
N GLN A 45 -11.80 8.77 6.76
CA GLN A 45 -13.18 9.26 6.79
C GLN A 45 -13.29 10.54 7.62
N SER A 46 -12.67 10.57 8.80
CA SER A 46 -12.67 11.75 9.66
C SER A 46 -11.92 12.93 9.04
N ILE A 47 -10.73 12.69 8.46
CA ILE A 47 -9.98 13.71 7.71
C ILE A 47 -10.85 14.26 6.57
N SER A 48 -11.49 13.40 5.78
CA SER A 48 -12.38 13.79 4.70
C SER A 48 -13.47 14.76 5.19
N GLN A 49 -14.08 14.52 6.35
CA GLN A 49 -15.08 15.42 6.93
C GLN A 49 -14.51 16.76 7.39
N MET A 50 -13.24 16.80 7.81
CA MET A 50 -12.56 18.00 8.29
C MET A 50 -12.06 18.93 7.18
N ILE A 51 -11.78 18.43 5.97
CA ILE A 51 -11.17 19.21 4.86
C ILE A 51 -11.92 20.52 4.60
N GLN A 52 -13.25 20.46 4.51
CA GLN A 52 -14.12 21.62 4.27
C GLN A 52 -14.12 22.66 5.40
N ASN A 53 -13.67 22.28 6.60
CA ASN A 53 -13.63 23.13 7.79
C ASN A 53 -12.24 23.74 8.04
N ILE A 54 -11.26 23.52 7.14
CA ILE A 54 -9.91 24.07 7.27
C ILE A 54 -9.94 25.58 6.99
N LYS A 55 -9.76 26.39 8.04
CA LYS A 55 -9.80 27.86 7.97
C LYS A 55 -8.41 28.51 7.85
N GLN A 56 -7.34 27.85 8.31
CA GLN A 56 -5.99 28.41 8.39
C GLN A 56 -4.95 27.48 7.77
N ASN A 57 -3.82 28.04 7.30
CA ASN A 57 -2.73 27.31 6.63
C ASN A 57 -3.25 26.39 5.51
N LYS A 58 -4.22 26.87 4.72
CA LYS A 58 -4.89 26.09 3.68
C LYS A 58 -3.91 25.46 2.70
N GLN A 59 -2.85 26.21 2.34
CA GLN A 59 -1.78 25.74 1.45
C GLN A 59 -1.03 24.54 2.05
N ASP A 60 -0.45 24.70 3.24
CA ASP A 60 0.30 23.63 3.92
C ASP A 60 -0.58 22.38 4.16
N CYS A 61 -1.86 22.59 4.51
CA CYS A 61 -2.80 21.49 4.68
C CYS A 61 -3.10 20.80 3.34
N ALA A 62 -3.30 21.55 2.26
CA ALA A 62 -3.52 20.98 0.93
C ALA A 62 -2.32 20.14 0.48
N GLU A 63 -1.09 20.65 0.64
CA GLU A 63 0.13 19.92 0.28
C GLU A 63 0.30 18.63 1.09
N LEU A 64 0.06 18.68 2.41
CA LEU A 64 0.10 17.49 3.24
C LEU A 64 -0.99 16.48 2.84
N LEU A 65 -2.21 16.94 2.61
CA LEU A 65 -3.33 16.08 2.25
C LEU A 65 -3.17 15.45 0.86
N GLU A 66 -2.55 16.14 -0.10
CA GLU A 66 -2.18 15.56 -1.40
C GLU A 66 -1.22 14.38 -1.25
N GLN A 67 -0.23 14.50 -0.38
CA GLN A 67 0.71 13.42 -0.09
C GLN A 67 0.02 12.25 0.62
N VAL A 68 -0.85 12.55 1.60
CA VAL A 68 -1.68 11.53 2.26
C VAL A 68 -2.54 10.79 1.25
N TYR A 69 -3.21 11.53 0.34
CA TYR A 69 -4.01 10.92 -0.70
C TYR A 69 -3.18 10.02 -1.63
N SER A 70 -2.00 10.46 -2.06
CA SER A 70 -1.11 9.66 -2.91
C SER A 70 -0.71 8.33 -2.26
N LEU A 71 -0.42 8.36 -0.96
CA LEU A 71 -0.11 7.14 -0.20
C LEU A 71 -1.33 6.25 0.01
N LEU A 72 -2.47 6.81 0.41
CA LEU A 72 -3.72 6.06 0.53
C LEU A 72 -4.03 5.36 -0.79
N ASN A 73 -3.88 6.06 -1.92
CA ASN A 73 -4.17 5.51 -3.23
C ASN A 73 -3.23 4.34 -3.55
N SER A 74 -1.96 4.46 -3.21
CA SER A 74 -0.98 3.40 -3.43
C SER A 74 -1.26 2.18 -2.55
N ILE A 75 -1.65 2.39 -1.29
CA ILE A 75 -2.07 1.32 -0.37
C ILE A 75 -3.30 0.59 -0.93
N VAL A 76 -4.33 1.35 -1.33
CA VAL A 76 -5.55 0.81 -1.93
C VAL A 76 -5.21 -0.03 -3.17
N THR A 77 -4.40 0.51 -4.08
CA THR A 77 -3.99 -0.18 -5.30
C THR A 77 -3.26 -1.49 -5.00
N VAL A 78 -2.35 -1.51 -4.03
CA VAL A 78 -1.61 -2.73 -3.63
C VAL A 78 -2.57 -3.82 -3.13
N PHE A 79 -3.58 -3.47 -2.35
CA PHE A 79 -4.58 -4.43 -1.87
C PHE A 79 -5.57 -4.88 -2.94
N LEU A 80 -5.86 -4.03 -3.94
CA LEU A 80 -6.75 -4.38 -5.05
C LEU A 80 -6.07 -5.26 -6.11
N GLU A 81 -4.78 -5.04 -6.36
CA GLU A 81 -4.00 -5.76 -7.37
C GLU A 81 -3.40 -7.07 -6.85
N SER A 82 -3.39 -7.31 -5.53
CA SER A 82 -2.96 -8.60 -4.99
C SER A 82 -3.98 -9.69 -5.34
N GLU A 83 -3.88 -10.29 -6.54
CA GLU A 83 -4.74 -11.38 -7.04
C GLU A 83 -4.70 -12.65 -6.19
N THR A 84 -3.76 -12.74 -5.24
CA THR A 84 -3.70 -13.80 -4.24
C THR A 84 -3.85 -13.19 -2.86
N GLY A 85 -4.99 -13.47 -2.21
CA GLY A 85 -5.38 -12.85 -0.94
C GLY A 85 -4.23 -12.70 0.06
N CYS A 86 -3.95 -11.45 0.43
CA CYS A 86 -3.23 -11.05 1.64
C CYS A 86 -1.77 -11.50 1.83
N ASN A 87 -1.01 -11.86 0.79
CA ASN A 87 0.43 -12.15 0.95
C ASN A 87 1.31 -10.95 0.61
N LEU A 88 1.07 -9.80 1.26
CA LEU A 88 2.02 -8.68 1.21
C LEU A 88 3.26 -9.01 2.03
N PRO A 89 4.47 -8.61 1.59
CA PRO A 89 5.67 -8.76 2.40
C PRO A 89 5.48 -8.13 3.78
N LEU A 90 6.00 -8.78 4.83
CA LEU A 90 5.87 -8.30 6.21
C LEU A 90 6.35 -6.85 6.39
N ARG A 91 7.39 -6.46 5.64
CA ARG A 91 7.92 -5.09 5.61
C ARG A 91 6.90 -4.09 5.05
N THR A 92 6.19 -4.45 3.99
CA THR A 92 5.12 -3.63 3.41
C THR A 92 3.98 -3.47 4.41
N LEU A 93 3.57 -4.55 5.09
CA LEU A 93 2.55 -4.51 6.13
C LEU A 93 2.97 -3.62 7.32
N ASP A 94 4.23 -3.70 7.76
CA ASP A 94 4.76 -2.83 8.81
C ASP A 94 4.75 -1.36 8.38
N ASN A 95 5.19 -1.06 7.16
CA ASN A 95 5.14 0.30 6.59
C ASN A 95 3.71 0.86 6.54
N ILE A 96 2.72 0.04 6.15
CA ILE A 96 1.31 0.42 6.17
C ILE A 96 0.81 0.66 7.61
N GLY A 97 1.25 -0.16 8.57
CA GLY A 97 0.97 0.04 10.00
C GLY A 97 1.55 1.35 10.55
N GLN A 98 2.79 1.69 10.16
CA GLN A 98 3.42 2.97 10.50
C GLN A 98 2.69 4.16 9.84
N PHE A 99 2.24 3.99 8.61
CA PHE A 99 1.40 4.97 7.93
C PHE A 99 0.10 5.22 8.70
N ALA A 100 -0.59 4.18 9.20
CA ALA A 100 -1.81 4.34 9.98
C ALA A 100 -1.60 5.25 11.22
N ARG A 101 -0.48 5.09 11.93
CA ARG A 101 -0.12 5.98 13.06
C ARG A 101 0.16 7.41 12.60
N THR A 102 0.87 7.56 11.49
CA THR A 102 1.20 8.89 10.94
C THR A 102 -0.06 9.62 10.46
N LEU A 103 -0.98 8.90 9.82
CA LEU A 103 -2.29 9.40 9.42
C LEU A 103 -3.09 9.91 10.63
N HIS A 104 -3.02 9.21 11.77
CA HIS A 104 -3.63 9.66 13.02
C HIS A 104 -3.00 10.96 13.55
N ASN A 105 -1.67 11.08 13.52
CA ASN A 105 -1.00 12.33 13.89
C ASN A 105 -1.38 13.51 12.99
N ILE A 106 -1.59 13.24 11.70
CA ILE A 106 -2.06 14.24 10.73
C ILE A 106 -3.50 14.65 11.03
N HIS A 107 -4.37 13.68 11.32
CA HIS A 107 -5.73 13.93 11.78
C HIS A 107 -5.75 14.85 13.01
N ASP A 108 -4.97 14.52 14.05
CA ASP A 108 -4.91 15.30 15.28
C ASP A 108 -4.34 16.70 15.06
N TYR A 109 -3.39 16.84 14.14
CA TYR A 109 -2.90 18.16 13.72
C TYR A 109 -4.01 19.00 13.09
N ILE A 110 -4.75 18.45 12.12
CA ILE A 110 -5.83 19.16 11.43
C ILE A 110 -6.91 19.55 12.43
N LYS A 111 -7.30 18.64 13.33
CA LYS A 111 -8.29 18.87 14.38
C LYS A 111 -7.83 19.93 15.38
N GLY A 112 -6.64 19.78 15.97
CA GLY A 112 -6.09 20.71 16.96
C GLY A 112 -5.90 22.12 16.40
N ARG A 113 -5.68 22.27 15.09
CA ARG A 113 -5.67 23.57 14.42
C ARG A 113 -7.03 24.23 14.31
N GLN A 114 -8.09 23.46 14.12
CA GLN A 114 -9.46 24.00 14.12
C GLN A 114 -9.88 24.46 15.52
N GLU A 115 -9.33 23.83 16.55
CA GLU A 115 -9.57 24.17 17.96
C GLU A 115 -8.64 25.29 18.50
N GLY A 116 -7.76 25.86 17.66
CA GLY A 116 -6.96 27.05 18.01
C GLY A 116 -5.58 26.76 18.62
N TYR A 117 -5.13 25.51 18.66
CA TYR A 117 -3.81 25.16 19.19
C TYR A 117 -2.67 25.51 18.21
N ARG A 118 -1.58 26.09 18.73
CA ARG A 118 -0.37 26.43 17.95
C ARG A 118 0.58 25.24 17.84
N ILE A 119 0.31 24.35 16.88
CA ILE A 119 1.08 23.11 16.67
C ILE A 119 2.05 23.24 15.45
N LYS A 120 2.78 24.37 15.32
CA LYS A 120 3.66 24.60 14.14
C LYS A 120 4.87 23.66 14.08
N ASN A 121 5.53 23.40 15.22
CA ASN A 121 6.77 22.62 15.24
C ASN A 121 6.50 21.11 15.04
N LEU A 122 5.42 20.60 15.64
CA LEU A 122 4.99 19.22 15.43
C LEU A 122 4.60 19.00 13.96
N PHE A 123 3.90 19.95 13.32
CA PHE A 123 3.56 19.85 11.90
C PHE A 123 4.77 19.67 11.01
N ARG A 124 5.78 20.52 11.15
CA ARG A 124 6.97 20.47 10.30
C ARG A 124 7.75 19.19 10.50
N GLN A 125 7.82 18.68 11.72
CA GLN A 125 8.47 17.40 12.03
C GLN A 125 7.69 16.22 11.46
N THR A 126 6.37 16.18 11.67
CA THR A 126 5.49 15.17 11.10
C THR A 126 5.52 15.21 9.58
N TYR A 127 5.47 16.38 8.97
CA TYR A 127 5.52 16.57 7.52
C TYR A 127 6.83 16.06 6.91
N HIS A 128 7.99 16.42 7.49
CA HIS A 128 9.27 15.95 6.97
C HIS A 128 9.47 14.45 7.15
N ALA A 129 9.16 13.91 8.33
CA ALA A 129 9.28 12.47 8.60
C ALA A 129 8.33 11.67 7.70
N PHE A 130 7.11 12.18 7.51
CA PHE A 130 6.14 11.61 6.58
C PHE A 130 6.66 11.63 5.15
N HIS A 131 7.14 12.77 4.65
CA HIS A 131 7.60 12.90 3.28
C HIS A 131 8.71 11.90 2.92
N ILE A 132 9.72 11.75 3.77
CA ILE A 132 10.84 10.83 3.56
C ILE A 132 10.34 9.37 3.52
N ASN A 133 9.55 8.97 4.50
CA ASN A 133 9.02 7.60 4.58
C ASN A 133 8.04 7.30 3.43
N SER A 134 7.32 8.31 2.94
CA SER A 134 6.37 8.17 1.83
C SER A 134 7.09 7.85 0.53
N THR A 135 8.18 8.54 0.24
CA THR A 135 8.96 8.31 -0.99
C THR A 135 9.55 6.91 -1.03
N ASP A 136 10.12 6.45 0.09
CA ASP A 136 10.70 5.10 0.17
C ASP A 136 9.62 4.02 0.02
N PHE A 137 8.46 4.21 0.65
CA PHE A 137 7.33 3.28 0.53
C PHE A 137 6.75 3.23 -0.90
N LEU A 138 6.59 4.38 -1.55
CA LEU A 138 6.10 4.44 -2.94
C LEU A 138 7.10 3.80 -3.91
N ASN A 139 8.40 3.99 -3.69
CA ASN A 139 9.43 3.33 -4.48
C ASN A 139 9.40 1.80 -4.29
N GLU A 140 9.20 1.32 -3.06
CA GLU A 140 9.06 -0.11 -2.77
C GLU A 140 7.83 -0.71 -3.49
N ILE A 141 6.69 -0.03 -3.48
CA ILE A 141 5.50 -0.43 -4.24
C ILE A 141 5.77 -0.46 -5.74
N ALA A 142 6.43 0.56 -6.28
CA ALA A 142 6.75 0.62 -7.71
C ALA A 142 7.65 -0.54 -8.14
N GLN A 143 8.66 -0.88 -7.33
CA GLN A 143 9.54 -2.02 -7.58
C GLN A 143 8.80 -3.35 -7.51
N MET A 144 7.88 -3.52 -6.54
CA MET A 144 7.05 -4.74 -6.47
C MET A 144 6.19 -4.90 -7.73
N LYS A 145 5.53 -3.83 -8.18
CA LYS A 145 4.71 -3.86 -9.41
C LYS A 145 5.55 -4.23 -10.64
N GLN A 146 6.73 -3.62 -10.77
CA GLN A 146 7.64 -3.93 -11.87
C GLN A 146 8.11 -5.39 -11.83
N GLY A 147 8.47 -5.91 -10.66
CA GLY A 147 8.87 -7.31 -10.50
C GLY A 147 7.76 -8.29 -10.87
N VAL A 148 6.51 -8.00 -10.51
CA VAL A 148 5.34 -8.81 -10.90
C VAL A 148 5.13 -8.78 -12.42
N GLU A 149 5.22 -7.61 -13.05
CA GLU A 149 5.08 -7.50 -14.51
C GLU A 149 6.21 -8.24 -15.24
N GLU A 150 7.45 -8.11 -14.78
CA GLU A 150 8.58 -8.86 -15.35
C GLU A 150 8.40 -10.38 -15.21
N GLN A 151 7.92 -10.85 -14.05
CA GLN A 151 7.57 -12.25 -13.84
C GLN A 151 6.43 -12.70 -14.76
N HIS A 152 5.39 -11.88 -14.93
CA HIS A 152 4.27 -12.18 -15.82
C HIS A 152 4.74 -12.32 -17.27
N GLN A 153 5.58 -11.41 -17.74
CA GLN A 153 6.16 -11.48 -19.09
C GLN A 153 7.05 -12.73 -19.27
N GLN A 154 7.82 -13.11 -18.25
CA GLN A 154 8.60 -14.37 -18.28
C GLN A 154 7.70 -15.61 -18.38
N VAL A 155 6.56 -15.61 -17.68
CA VAL A 155 5.58 -16.71 -17.78
C VAL A 155 4.96 -16.76 -19.17
N LEU A 156 4.58 -15.61 -19.73
CA LEU A 156 4.03 -15.55 -21.09
C LEU A 156 5.04 -16.01 -22.14
N SER A 157 6.30 -15.57 -22.05
CA SER A 157 7.35 -16.03 -22.97
C SER A 157 7.57 -17.54 -22.86
N PHE A 158 7.54 -18.09 -21.66
CA PHE A 158 7.67 -19.53 -21.43
C PHE A 158 6.48 -20.32 -22.01
N ILE A 159 5.25 -19.83 -21.85
CA ILE A 159 4.07 -20.45 -22.47
C ILE A 159 4.17 -20.41 -24.00
N SER A 160 4.68 -19.31 -24.57
CA SER A 160 4.94 -19.21 -26.01
C SER A 160 5.97 -20.23 -26.48
N GLU A 161 7.11 -20.37 -25.79
CA GLU A 161 8.13 -21.38 -26.08
C GLU A 161 7.57 -22.82 -26.00
N LEU A 162 6.78 -23.13 -24.96
CA LEU A 162 6.11 -24.43 -24.84
C LEU A 162 5.08 -24.72 -25.95
N SER A 163 4.50 -23.67 -26.55
CA SER A 163 3.54 -23.81 -27.65
C SER A 163 4.23 -24.03 -29.00
N GLU A 164 5.44 -23.48 -29.18
CA GLU A 164 6.25 -23.65 -30.40
C GLU A 164 6.96 -25.02 -30.43
N ASP A 165 7.33 -25.58 -29.27
CA ASP A 165 8.13 -26.82 -29.15
C ASP A 165 7.30 -28.13 -29.09
N SER A 166 6.11 -28.13 -29.72
CA SER A 166 5.12 -29.22 -29.73
C SER A 166 5.57 -30.54 -30.42
N SER A 167 6.89 -30.76 -30.59
CA SER A 167 7.41 -32.02 -31.13
C SER A 167 8.02 -32.96 -30.09
N HIS A 168 8.95 -32.60 -29.19
CA HIS A 168 9.65 -33.61 -28.37
C HIS A 168 10.18 -33.07 -27.03
N GLY A 169 9.69 -33.60 -25.89
CA GLY A 169 10.40 -33.49 -24.60
C GLY A 169 9.66 -32.82 -23.42
N TYR A 170 8.33 -32.92 -23.36
CA TYR A 170 7.49 -32.27 -22.34
C TYR A 170 7.90 -32.49 -20.86
N GLU A 171 8.40 -33.69 -20.49
CA GLU A 171 8.63 -34.05 -19.08
C GLU A 171 9.88 -33.39 -18.46
N SER A 172 10.96 -33.20 -19.23
CA SER A 172 12.22 -32.64 -18.73
C SER A 172 12.12 -31.12 -18.56
N SER A 173 11.44 -30.45 -19.48
CA SER A 173 11.18 -29.00 -19.44
C SER A 173 10.21 -28.64 -18.31
N LEU A 174 9.15 -29.43 -18.09
CA LEU A 174 8.24 -29.26 -16.94
C LEU A 174 8.96 -29.42 -15.60
N ARG A 175 9.85 -30.42 -15.48
CA ARG A 175 10.61 -30.66 -14.24
C ARG A 175 11.62 -29.56 -13.94
N THR A 176 12.25 -29.00 -14.97
CA THR A 176 13.17 -27.86 -14.84
C THR A 176 12.40 -26.58 -14.49
N ALA A 177 11.24 -26.36 -15.11
CA ALA A 177 10.36 -25.23 -14.80
C ALA A 177 9.79 -25.27 -13.37
N LEU A 178 9.37 -26.45 -12.90
CA LEU A 178 8.92 -26.65 -11.52
C LEU A 178 10.05 -26.42 -10.49
N ASN A 179 11.28 -26.84 -10.82
CA ASN A 179 12.44 -26.57 -9.96
C ASN A 179 12.81 -25.08 -9.93
N ASN A 180 12.68 -24.37 -11.06
CA ASN A 180 12.90 -22.92 -11.11
C ASN A 180 11.79 -22.17 -10.35
N TRP A 181 10.53 -22.62 -10.43
CA TRP A 181 9.43 -22.12 -9.60
C TRP A 181 9.69 -22.30 -8.09
N HIS A 182 10.27 -23.42 -7.69
CA HIS A 182 10.60 -23.70 -6.29
C HIS A 182 11.72 -22.79 -5.74
N CYS A 183 12.53 -22.20 -6.61
CA CYS A 183 13.58 -21.24 -6.25
C CYS A 183 13.12 -19.78 -6.23
N LEU A 184 11.94 -19.46 -6.78
CA LEU A 184 11.44 -18.09 -6.97
C LEU A 184 10.41 -17.64 -5.91
N LEU A 185 10.02 -18.52 -4.98
CA LEU A 185 9.28 -18.15 -3.78
C LEU A 185 10.26 -17.72 -2.67
N PRO A 186 10.34 -16.44 -2.29
CA PRO A 186 11.07 -16.07 -1.09
C PRO A 186 10.21 -16.50 0.12
N PHE A 187 10.80 -17.35 0.96
CA PHE A 187 10.34 -17.80 2.29
C PHE A 187 9.43 -19.05 2.37
N GLY A 188 10.09 -20.22 2.44
CA GLY A 188 10.08 -21.05 3.65
C GLY A 188 8.80 -21.78 4.04
N VAL A 189 8.65 -23.02 3.58
CA VAL A 189 8.18 -24.12 4.44
C VAL A 189 9.23 -25.23 4.36
N GLN A 190 10.21 -25.18 5.27
CA GLN A 190 10.93 -26.40 5.67
C GLN A 190 9.89 -27.31 6.31
N ASN A 191 9.35 -28.24 5.53
CA ASN A 191 8.72 -29.43 6.09
C ASN A 191 9.85 -30.32 6.62
N ASP A 192 10.38 -29.98 7.79
CA ASP A 192 11.05 -30.96 8.65
C ASP A 192 9.98 -31.95 9.13
N ARG A 193 9.67 -32.96 8.30
CA ARG A 193 9.15 -34.21 8.84
C ARG A 193 10.35 -35.05 9.24
N PRO A 194 10.55 -35.36 10.54
CA PRO A 194 11.50 -36.39 10.89
C PRO A 194 11.02 -37.71 10.28
N ILE A 195 11.89 -38.32 9.49
CA ILE A 195 11.77 -39.71 9.05
C ILE A 195 11.75 -40.56 10.31
N GLY A 196 10.55 -41.02 10.69
CA GLY A 196 10.38 -42.06 11.67
C GLY A 196 11.07 -43.32 11.16
N SER A 197 12.29 -43.53 11.64
CA SER A 197 12.96 -44.83 11.62
C SER A 197 12.22 -45.69 12.64
N GLY A 198 11.56 -46.74 12.16
CA GLY A 198 10.76 -47.65 12.97
C GLY A 198 10.72 -49.02 12.33
N ASP A 199 11.89 -49.64 12.22
CA ASP A 199 12.02 -51.10 12.27
C ASP A 199 11.33 -51.59 13.55
N GLN A 200 10.38 -52.53 13.42
CA GLN A 200 10.17 -53.71 14.29
C GLN A 200 8.81 -54.36 14.00
N MET A 201 8.82 -55.41 13.16
CA MET A 201 8.50 -56.81 13.51
C MET A 201 8.31 -57.65 12.24
#